data_AF-A0A918VGL8-F1
#
_entry.id   AF-A0A918VGL8-F1
#
_cell.length_a   1.000
_cell.length_b   1.000
_cell.length_c   1.000
_cell.angle_alpha   90.00
_cell.angle_beta   90.00
_cell.angle_gamma   90.00
#
_symmetry.space_group_name_H-M   'P 1'
#
loop_
_entity.id
_entity.type
_entity.pdbx_description
1 polymer ?
#
loop_
_entity_poly.entity_id
_entity_poly.type
_entity_poly.pdbx_seq_one_letter_code
_entity_poly.pdbx_strand_id
1 'polypeptide(L)'
;MIQTNPYEIARLAAFKGVSAAEFREHWTEGGAGTTLARTEADVCVFLGDQGCTVHPARPLVCRLYPLGRRRAGDGTEHWLRLDPHPLSAGTFGTDGTIADYVEAQGAQPFIAAADAYAEWVNVARDAMAPLPGGTAGGAAVFDLLDLDAAVAAHCAATGAEEPADPAKRLDIHLALLYAQLDKLSSQA
;
A
#
# COMPACT_ATOMS: atom_id res chain seq x y z
N MET A 1 -5.15 5.30 12.71
CA MET A 1 -5.17 5.58 11.26
C MET A 1 -4.71 4.34 10.51
N ILE A 2 -5.42 3.95 9.44
CA ILE A 2 -5.09 2.78 8.62
C ILE A 2 -4.46 3.29 7.33
N GLN A 3 -3.16 3.02 7.14
CA GLN A 3 -2.44 3.42 5.92
C GLN A 3 -2.58 2.35 4.84
N THR A 4 -2.58 2.79 3.58
CA THR A 4 -2.63 1.95 2.39
C THR A 4 -1.57 2.38 1.38
N ASN A 5 -0.91 1.39 0.76
CA ASN A 5 -0.01 1.56 -0.37
C ASN A 5 -0.75 1.40 -1.72
N PRO A 6 -0.10 1.64 -2.88
CA PRO A 6 -0.76 1.56 -4.19
C PRO A 6 -1.37 0.20 -4.50
N TYR A 7 -0.72 -0.89 -4.07
CA TYR A 7 -1.25 -2.26 -4.24
C TYR A 7 -2.53 -2.48 -3.43
N GLU A 8 -2.58 -1.95 -2.22
CA GLU A 8 -3.78 -2.05 -1.37
C GLU A 8 -4.92 -1.18 -1.89
N ILE A 9 -4.63 0.02 -2.39
CA ILE A 9 -5.60 0.91 -3.04
C ILE A 9 -6.22 0.22 -4.25
N ALA A 10 -5.41 -0.31 -5.17
CA ALA A 10 -5.90 -1.02 -6.36
C ALA A 10 -6.83 -2.19 -5.99
N ARG A 11 -6.46 -2.98 -4.98
CA ARG A 11 -7.29 -4.11 -4.52
C ARG A 11 -8.60 -3.67 -3.87
N LEU A 12 -8.58 -2.60 -3.08
CA LEU A 12 -9.78 -2.05 -2.45
C LEU A 12 -10.71 -1.42 -3.50
N ALA A 13 -10.15 -0.68 -4.45
CA ALA A 13 -10.87 -0.09 -5.57
C ALA A 13 -11.55 -1.17 -6.42
N ALA A 14 -10.80 -2.20 -6.82
CA ALA A 14 -11.32 -3.35 -7.56
C ALA A 14 -12.45 -4.07 -6.80
N PHE A 15 -12.29 -4.29 -5.48
CA PHE A 15 -13.34 -4.88 -4.66
C PHE A 15 -14.60 -4.00 -4.60
N LYS A 16 -14.43 -2.68 -4.60
CA LYS A 16 -15.53 -1.71 -4.61
C LYS A 16 -16.17 -1.50 -5.97
N GLY A 17 -15.54 -1.97 -7.06
CA GLY A 17 -15.98 -1.75 -8.44
C GLY A 17 -15.77 -0.33 -8.93
N VAL A 18 -14.74 0.36 -8.44
CA VAL A 18 -14.41 1.76 -8.77
C VAL A 18 -12.94 1.88 -9.19
N SER A 19 -12.55 3.00 -9.79
CA SER A 19 -11.15 3.32 -10.07
C SER A 19 -10.35 3.64 -8.80
N ALA A 20 -9.03 3.54 -8.87
CA ALA A 20 -8.15 3.94 -7.76
C ALA A 20 -8.31 5.43 -7.41
N ALA A 21 -8.44 6.29 -8.42
CA ALA A 21 -8.71 7.72 -8.23
C ALA A 21 -10.01 7.97 -7.44
N GLU A 22 -11.13 7.38 -7.88
CA GLU A 22 -12.42 7.47 -7.16
C GLU A 22 -12.31 6.86 -5.76
N PHE A 23 -11.55 5.76 -5.60
CA PHE A 23 -11.35 5.12 -4.31
C PHE A 23 -10.69 6.09 -3.31
N ARG A 24 -9.62 6.75 -3.73
CA ARG A 24 -8.91 7.71 -2.89
C ARG A 24 -9.77 8.91 -2.57
N GLU A 25 -10.51 9.43 -3.55
CA GLU A 25 -11.36 10.60 -3.35
C GLU A 25 -12.43 10.37 -2.27
N HIS A 26 -13.10 9.21 -2.29
CA HIS A 26 -14.27 8.98 -1.45
C HIS A 26 -14.01 8.18 -0.17
N TRP A 27 -12.93 7.39 -0.09
CA TRP A 27 -12.69 6.49 1.03
C TRP A 27 -11.35 6.73 1.75
N THR A 28 -10.67 7.82 1.44
CA THR A 28 -9.43 8.20 2.14
C THR A 28 -9.46 9.63 2.68
N GLU A 29 -8.61 9.91 3.67
CA GLU A 29 -8.49 11.20 4.35
C GLU A 29 -7.03 11.71 4.33
N GLY A 30 -6.84 12.99 4.67
CA GLY A 30 -5.50 13.59 4.78
C GLY A 30 -4.88 14.07 3.46
N GLY A 31 -5.66 14.13 2.37
CA GLY A 31 -5.28 14.74 1.08
C GLY A 31 -4.30 13.92 0.23
N ALA A 32 -3.46 13.10 0.86
CA ALA A 32 -2.50 12.24 0.15
C ALA A 32 -3.12 11.00 -0.46
N GLY A 33 -4.36 10.62 -0.12
CA GLY A 33 -4.98 9.43 -0.72
C GLY A 33 -4.57 8.09 -0.09
N THR A 34 -3.85 8.10 1.04
CA THR A 34 -3.18 6.91 1.62
C THR A 34 -3.73 6.49 2.97
N THR A 35 -4.63 7.25 3.57
CA THR A 35 -5.21 6.93 4.88
C THR A 35 -6.67 6.61 4.71
N LEU A 36 -7.14 5.43 5.10
CA LEU A 36 -8.57 5.15 5.05
C LEU A 36 -9.34 6.14 5.93
N ALA A 37 -10.41 6.69 5.36
CA ALA A 37 -11.26 7.67 6.02
C ALA A 37 -11.94 7.08 7.27
N ARG A 38 -12.34 7.98 8.16
CA ARG A 38 -13.18 7.65 9.31
C ARG A 38 -14.57 8.25 9.17
N THR A 39 -15.54 7.60 9.83
CA THR A 39 -16.88 8.15 10.03
C THR A 39 -16.85 9.24 11.11
N GLU A 40 -17.96 9.95 11.29
CA GLU A 40 -18.13 10.93 12.38
C GLU A 40 -17.97 10.32 13.79
N ALA A 41 -18.20 9.01 13.93
CA ALA A 41 -18.00 8.27 15.17
C ALA A 41 -16.52 7.84 15.39
N ASP A 42 -15.58 8.36 14.61
CA ASP A 42 -14.14 8.08 14.67
C ASP A 42 -13.77 6.59 14.44
N VAL A 43 -14.61 5.85 13.72
CA VAL A 43 -14.32 4.48 13.28
C VAL A 43 -14.02 4.41 11.79
N CYS A 44 -13.31 3.37 11.35
CA CYS A 44 -13.01 3.12 9.93
C CYS A 44 -14.28 3.19 9.08
N VAL A 45 -14.22 3.88 7.93
CA VAL A 45 -15.34 4.05 6.98
C VAL A 45 -15.95 2.73 6.48
N PHE A 46 -15.19 1.63 6.54
CA PHE A 46 -15.67 0.30 6.12
C PHE A 46 -16.24 -0.56 7.25
N LEU A 47 -16.23 -0.09 8.49
CA LEU A 47 -16.84 -0.83 9.60
C LEU A 47 -18.37 -0.69 9.55
N GLY A 48 -19.06 -1.77 9.16
CA GLY A 48 -20.51 -1.87 9.23
C GLY A 48 -20.98 -2.73 10.41
N ASP A 49 -22.30 -2.88 10.54
CA ASP A 49 -22.94 -3.58 11.67
C ASP A 49 -22.50 -5.03 11.84
N GLN A 50 -22.08 -5.69 10.74
CA GLN A 50 -21.63 -7.08 10.72
C GLN A 50 -20.11 -7.20 10.53
N GLY A 51 -19.36 -6.12 10.74
CA GLY A 51 -17.91 -6.06 10.60
C GLY A 51 -17.45 -5.34 9.33
N CYS A 52 -16.22 -5.60 8.93
CA CYS A 52 -15.59 -4.90 7.82
C CYS A 52 -16.25 -5.27 6.47
N THR A 53 -16.84 -4.28 5.81
CA THR A 53 -17.53 -4.43 4.51
C THR A 53 -16.59 -4.75 3.35
N VAL A 54 -15.27 -4.54 3.53
CA VAL A 54 -14.22 -4.88 2.56
C VAL A 54 -13.29 -5.98 3.09
N HIS A 55 -13.75 -6.81 4.03
CA HIS A 55 -12.89 -7.79 4.71
C HIS A 55 -12.03 -8.67 3.78
N PRO A 56 -12.52 -9.19 2.64
CA PRO A 56 -11.69 -9.96 1.70
C PRO A 56 -10.53 -9.15 1.10
N ALA A 57 -10.74 -7.85 0.89
CA ALA A 57 -9.78 -6.90 0.32
C ALA A 57 -9.03 -6.07 1.39
N ARG A 58 -9.19 -6.40 2.68
CA ARG A 58 -8.62 -5.61 3.78
C ARG A 58 -7.10 -5.38 3.64
N PRO A 59 -6.59 -4.18 4.00
CA PRO A 59 -5.16 -3.86 3.98
C PRO A 59 -4.31 -4.76 4.88
N LEU A 60 -2.99 -4.72 4.69
CA LEU A 60 -1.98 -5.42 5.46
C LEU A 60 -2.14 -5.18 6.97
N VAL A 61 -2.30 -3.93 7.40
CA VAL A 61 -2.44 -3.62 8.83
C VAL A 61 -3.66 -4.31 9.45
N CYS A 62 -4.74 -4.46 8.68
CA CYS A 62 -5.94 -5.16 9.12
C CYS A 62 -5.78 -6.69 9.06
N ARG A 63 -4.94 -7.22 8.16
CA ARG A 63 -4.59 -8.65 8.11
C ARG A 63 -3.71 -9.06 9.27
N LEU A 64 -2.76 -8.21 9.64
CA LEU A 64 -1.80 -8.51 10.68
C LEU A 64 -2.39 -8.32 12.08
N TYR A 65 -3.33 -7.39 12.25
CA TYR A 65 -3.97 -7.14 13.54
C TYR A 65 -4.40 -8.45 14.25
N PRO A 66 -4.04 -8.67 15.53
CA PRO A 66 -3.41 -7.74 16.48
C PRO A 66 -1.87 -7.77 16.48
N LEU A 67 -1.23 -8.43 15.52
CA LEU A 67 0.21 -8.34 15.31
C LEU A 67 0.56 -7.01 14.63
N GLY A 68 1.51 -6.31 15.22
CA GLY A 68 2.19 -5.17 14.63
C GLY A 68 3.49 -5.64 13.96
N ARG A 69 3.79 -5.03 12.82
CA ARG A 69 5.02 -5.26 12.05
C ARG A 69 5.73 -3.93 11.85
N ARG A 70 7.04 -3.89 12.12
CA ARG A 70 7.91 -2.75 11.81
C ARG A 70 9.11 -3.25 11.01
N ARG A 71 9.43 -2.56 9.92
CA ARG A 71 10.63 -2.80 9.13
C ARG A 71 11.56 -1.60 9.27
N ALA A 72 12.81 -1.85 9.64
CA ALA A 72 13.86 -0.84 9.69
C ALA A 72 14.43 -0.57 8.28
N GLY A 73 15.18 0.53 8.13
CA GLY A 73 15.77 0.92 6.85
C GLY A 73 16.81 -0.07 6.30
N ASP A 74 17.42 -0.88 7.18
CA ASP A 74 18.35 -1.95 6.82
C ASP A 74 17.66 -3.28 6.46
N GLY A 75 16.31 -3.29 6.46
CA GLY A 75 15.50 -4.47 6.18
C GLY A 75 15.21 -5.34 7.41
N THR A 76 15.74 -5.02 8.59
CA THR A 76 15.43 -5.75 9.83
C THR A 76 13.95 -5.63 10.16
N GLU A 77 13.31 -6.75 10.50
CA GLU A 77 11.89 -6.82 10.81
C GLU A 77 11.67 -7.11 12.30
N HIS A 78 10.76 -6.34 12.91
CA HIS A 78 10.32 -6.52 14.28
C HIS A 78 8.82 -6.75 14.34
N TRP A 79 8.43 -7.78 15.07
CA TRP A 79 7.05 -8.11 15.35
C TRP A 79 6.72 -7.78 16.79
N LEU A 80 5.54 -7.21 17.00
CA LEU A 80 5.03 -6.89 18.33
C LEU A 80 3.57 -7.26 18.42
N ARG A 81 3.11 -7.56 19.63
CA ARG A 81 1.67 -7.62 19.91
C ARG A 81 1.19 -6.21 20.17
N LEU A 82 0.17 -5.76 19.43
CA LEU A 82 -0.52 -4.52 19.70
C LEU A 82 -1.51 -4.73 20.84
N ASP A 83 -1.70 -3.70 21.66
CA ASP A 83 -2.79 -3.70 22.63
C ASP A 83 -4.13 -3.65 21.87
N PRO A 84 -4.98 -4.69 22.01
CA PRO A 84 -6.22 -4.73 21.26
C PRO A 84 -7.21 -3.65 21.71
N HIS A 85 -8.07 -3.21 20.79
CA HIS A 85 -9.16 -2.32 21.16
C HIS A 85 -10.14 -3.09 22.07
N PRO A 86 -10.80 -2.47 23.06
CA PRO A 86 -11.74 -3.18 23.95
C PRO A 86 -12.88 -3.90 23.21
N LEU A 87 -13.22 -3.42 22.00
CA LEU A 87 -14.27 -3.99 21.14
C LEU A 87 -13.76 -5.02 20.11
N SER A 88 -12.48 -5.37 20.13
CA SER A 88 -11.89 -6.40 19.26
C SER A 88 -11.34 -7.57 20.07
N ALA A 89 -12.14 -8.02 21.05
CA ALA A 89 -11.83 -9.19 21.86
C ALA A 89 -11.60 -10.42 20.96
N GLY A 90 -10.51 -11.14 21.24
CA GLY A 90 -10.14 -12.35 20.53
C GLY A 90 -9.49 -13.34 21.49
N THR A 91 -9.36 -14.59 21.04
CA THR A 91 -8.65 -15.61 21.81
C THR A 91 -7.17 -15.57 21.46
N PHE A 92 -6.33 -15.31 22.46
CA PHE A 92 -4.88 -15.38 22.34
C PHE A 92 -4.41 -16.73 22.91
N GLY A 93 -3.61 -17.44 22.15
CA GLY A 93 -2.97 -18.69 22.56
C GLY A 93 -1.50 -18.70 22.21
N THR A 94 -0.81 -19.77 22.58
CA THR A 94 0.57 -20.05 22.19
C THR A 94 0.66 -21.06 21.04
N ASP A 95 -0.48 -21.45 20.49
CA ASP A 95 -0.56 -22.43 19.41
C ASP A 95 -0.24 -21.73 18.08
N GLY A 96 0.85 -22.17 17.45
CA GLY A 96 1.33 -21.64 16.17
C GLY A 96 2.41 -20.56 16.29
N THR A 97 2.87 -20.12 15.13
CA THR A 97 3.93 -19.13 14.95
C THR A 97 3.40 -17.89 14.25
N ILE A 98 4.21 -16.82 14.20
CA ILE A 98 3.91 -15.64 13.40
C ILE A 98 3.78 -16.01 11.92
N ALA A 99 4.59 -16.96 11.43
CA ALA A 99 4.52 -17.43 10.05
C ALA A 99 3.17 -18.10 9.75
N ASP A 100 2.70 -18.98 10.66
CA ASP A 100 1.40 -19.64 10.53
C ASP A 100 0.26 -18.61 10.51
N TYR A 101 0.34 -17.57 11.35
CA TYR A 101 -0.64 -16.49 11.37
C TYR A 101 -0.65 -15.69 10.06
N VAL A 102 0.52 -15.32 9.55
CA VAL A 102 0.68 -14.58 8.29
C VAL A 102 0.08 -15.37 7.12
N GLU A 103 0.31 -16.68 7.08
CA GLU A 103 -0.28 -17.59 6.09
C GLU A 103 -1.80 -17.69 6.21
N ALA A 104 -2.32 -17.93 7.42
CA ALA A 104 -3.76 -18.00 7.65
C ALA A 104 -4.50 -16.71 7.28
N GLN A 105 -3.84 -15.55 7.38
CA GLN A 105 -4.38 -14.24 7.00
C GLN A 105 -4.19 -13.89 5.52
N GLY A 106 -3.48 -14.72 4.76
CA GLY A 106 -3.10 -14.46 3.37
C GLY A 106 -2.32 -13.14 3.24
N ALA A 107 -1.45 -12.85 4.20
CA ALA A 107 -0.78 -11.56 4.31
C ALA A 107 0.51 -11.47 3.49
N GLN A 108 1.08 -12.59 3.01
CA GLN A 108 2.35 -12.60 2.28
C GLN A 108 2.38 -11.66 1.07
N PRO A 109 1.38 -11.65 0.16
CA PRO A 109 1.42 -10.74 -0.99
C PRO A 109 1.39 -9.26 -0.59
N PHE A 110 0.74 -8.95 0.54
CA PHE A 110 0.64 -7.60 1.07
C PHE A 110 1.94 -7.16 1.76
N ILE A 111 2.60 -8.08 2.47
CA ILE A 111 3.94 -7.86 3.04
C ILE A 111 4.94 -7.58 1.91
N ALA A 112 4.95 -8.43 0.87
CA ALA A 112 5.85 -8.27 -0.27
C ALA A 112 5.64 -6.91 -0.98
N ALA A 113 4.38 -6.52 -1.21
CA ALA A 113 4.07 -5.22 -1.81
C ALA A 113 4.51 -4.05 -0.91
N ALA A 114 4.23 -4.11 0.39
CA ALA A 114 4.64 -3.06 1.33
C ALA A 114 6.16 -2.92 1.39
N ASP A 115 6.90 -4.03 1.39
CA ASP A 115 8.36 -4.02 1.41
C ASP A 115 8.96 -3.47 0.11
N ALA A 116 8.42 -3.86 -1.04
CA ALA A 116 8.88 -3.38 -2.33
C ALA A 116 8.63 -1.87 -2.50
N TYR A 117 7.48 -1.35 -2.08
CA TYR A 117 7.24 0.10 -2.09
C TYR A 117 8.10 0.84 -1.07
N ALA A 118 8.31 0.29 0.13
CA ALA A 118 9.20 0.90 1.11
C ALA A 118 10.65 0.99 0.60
N GLU A 119 11.12 -0.04 -0.10
CA GLU A 119 12.42 -0.05 -0.75
C GLU A 119 12.51 1.01 -1.85
N TRP A 120 11.52 1.07 -2.74
CA TRP A 120 11.49 2.12 -3.76
C TRP A 120 11.49 3.53 -3.17
N VAL A 121 10.73 3.78 -2.10
CA VAL A 121 10.73 5.08 -1.40
C VAL A 121 12.10 5.41 -0.82
N ASN A 122 12.82 4.42 -0.28
CA ASN A 122 14.18 4.62 0.22
C ASN A 122 15.13 5.02 -0.92
N VAL A 123 15.11 4.28 -2.03
CA VAL A 123 15.94 4.59 -3.20
C VAL A 123 15.60 5.96 -3.79
N ALA A 124 14.31 6.29 -3.93
CA ALA A 124 13.86 7.58 -4.44
C ALA A 124 14.30 8.74 -3.53
N ARG A 125 14.19 8.58 -2.21
CA ARG A 125 14.67 9.58 -1.24
C ARG A 125 16.16 9.81 -1.36
N ASP A 126 16.95 8.76 -1.49
CA ASP A 126 18.41 8.85 -1.57
C ASP A 126 18.85 9.49 -2.90
N ALA A 127 18.15 9.19 -4.00
CA ALA A 127 18.37 9.80 -5.31
C ALA A 127 17.92 11.27 -5.40
N MET A 128 16.90 11.66 -4.62
CA MET A 128 16.35 13.02 -4.59
C MET A 128 16.84 13.85 -3.38
N ALA A 129 17.80 13.34 -2.61
CA ALA A 129 18.40 14.08 -1.50
C ALA A 129 18.96 15.42 -2.03
N PRO A 130 18.68 16.56 -1.39
CA PRO A 130 19.07 17.85 -1.94
C PRO A 130 20.60 17.93 -2.06
N LEU A 131 21.10 18.13 -3.28
CA LEU A 131 22.40 18.76 -3.48
C LEU A 131 22.35 20.13 -2.77
N PRO A 132 23.41 20.57 -2.08
CA PRO A 132 23.41 21.87 -1.42
C PRO A 132 23.10 22.99 -2.44
N GLY A 133 21.93 23.61 -2.33
CA GLY A 133 21.55 24.81 -3.11
C GLY A 133 20.46 24.64 -4.18
N GLY A 134 19.82 23.49 -4.34
CA GLY A 134 18.75 23.30 -5.34
C GLY A 134 17.35 23.66 -4.83
N THR A 135 16.65 24.58 -5.51
CA THR A 135 15.21 24.79 -5.31
C THR A 135 14.45 23.64 -5.98
N ALA A 136 13.50 23.03 -5.26
CA ALA A 136 12.64 21.96 -5.78
C ALA A 136 11.70 22.52 -6.87
N GLY A 137 12.20 22.59 -8.10
CA GLY A 137 11.47 22.96 -9.30
C GLY A 137 10.82 21.74 -9.93
N GLY A 138 9.52 21.86 -10.23
CA GLY A 138 8.64 20.76 -10.59
C GLY A 138 9.04 19.93 -11.82
N ALA A 139 8.98 18.61 -11.63
CA ALA A 139 8.62 17.66 -12.67
C ALA A 139 7.25 17.12 -12.28
N ALA A 140 6.33 16.96 -13.25
CA ALA A 140 5.01 16.38 -13.01
C ALA A 140 5.15 15.06 -12.25
N VAL A 141 4.78 15.08 -10.97
CA VAL A 141 4.95 13.95 -10.07
C VAL A 141 3.91 12.92 -10.48
N PHE A 142 4.38 11.76 -10.89
CA PHE A 142 3.54 10.59 -11.12
C PHE A 142 2.60 10.41 -9.95
N ASP A 143 1.35 10.03 -10.25
CA ASP A 143 0.46 9.56 -9.23
C ASP A 143 0.93 8.16 -8.79
N LEU A 144 1.89 8.13 -7.86
CA LEU A 144 2.45 6.92 -7.24
C LEU A 144 1.35 5.96 -6.74
N LEU A 145 0.18 6.51 -6.42
CA LEU A 145 -0.91 5.76 -5.79
C LEU A 145 -1.87 5.15 -6.80
N ASP A 146 -1.79 5.50 -8.08
CA ASP A 146 -2.62 4.93 -9.14
C ASP A 146 -1.87 3.87 -9.95
N LEU A 147 -1.66 2.73 -9.29
CA LEU A 147 -1.06 1.54 -9.88
C LEU A 147 -1.78 1.12 -11.17
N ASP A 148 -3.11 1.13 -11.15
CA ASP A 148 -3.92 0.64 -12.27
C ASP A 148 -3.80 1.55 -13.50
N ALA A 149 -3.85 2.86 -13.32
CA ALA A 149 -3.64 3.80 -14.42
C ALA A 149 -2.21 3.69 -14.99
N ALA A 150 -1.20 3.52 -14.13
CA ALA A 150 0.19 3.37 -14.57
C ALA A 150 0.39 2.10 -15.43
N VAL A 151 -0.17 0.97 -14.99
CA VAL A 151 -0.09 -0.30 -15.74
C VAL A 151 -0.87 -0.21 -17.05
N ALA A 152 -2.10 0.31 -17.02
CA ALA A 152 -2.92 0.47 -18.22
C ALA A 152 -2.24 1.36 -19.28
N ALA A 153 -1.65 2.49 -18.85
CA ALA A 153 -0.91 3.37 -19.75
C ALA A 153 0.32 2.68 -20.37
N HIS A 154 1.05 1.88 -19.58
CA HIS A 154 2.19 1.12 -20.09
C HIS A 154 1.78 0.04 -21.11
N CYS A 155 0.73 -0.74 -20.81
CA CYS A 155 0.19 -1.74 -21.72
C CYS A 155 -0.29 -1.11 -23.04
N ALA A 156 -1.02 0.01 -22.96
CA ALA A 156 -1.45 0.75 -24.14
C ALA A 156 -0.28 1.25 -25.01
N ALA A 157 0.79 1.76 -24.37
CA ALA A 157 1.96 2.27 -25.08
C ALA A 157 2.83 1.17 -25.72
N THR A 158 2.83 -0.05 -25.16
CA THR A 158 3.65 -1.17 -25.62
C THR A 158 2.90 -2.17 -26.50
N GLY A 159 1.56 -2.09 -26.52
CA GLY A 159 0.70 -3.09 -27.15
C GLY A 159 0.61 -4.40 -26.36
N ALA A 160 1.09 -4.43 -25.11
CA ALA A 160 0.99 -5.60 -24.25
C ALA A 160 -0.42 -5.76 -23.69
N GLU A 161 -0.84 -7.01 -23.44
CA GLU A 161 -2.10 -7.30 -22.75
C GLU A 161 -2.01 -6.89 -21.27
N GLU A 162 -3.08 -6.31 -20.74
CA GLU A 162 -3.14 -5.87 -19.35
C GLU A 162 -3.32 -7.08 -18.41
N PRO A 163 -2.42 -7.31 -17.44
CA PRO A 163 -2.54 -8.46 -16.56
C PRO A 163 -3.65 -8.27 -15.52
N ALA A 164 -4.49 -9.30 -15.39
CA ALA A 164 -5.49 -9.39 -14.32
C ALA A 164 -4.89 -9.76 -12.95
N ASP A 165 -3.72 -10.41 -12.94
CA ASP A 165 -3.04 -10.84 -11.71
C ASP A 165 -2.43 -9.63 -10.97
N PRO A 166 -2.87 -9.34 -9.72
CA PRO A 166 -2.34 -8.21 -8.95
C PRO A 166 -0.82 -8.25 -8.74
N ALA A 167 -0.21 -9.43 -8.64
CA ALA A 167 1.24 -9.55 -8.46
C ALA A 167 2.00 -9.05 -9.70
N LYS A 168 1.56 -9.46 -10.90
CA LYS A 168 2.14 -8.95 -12.16
C LYS A 168 1.95 -7.44 -12.33
N ARG A 169 0.80 -6.90 -11.91
CA ARG A 169 0.55 -5.45 -11.97
C ARG A 169 1.50 -4.69 -11.04
N LEU A 170 1.74 -5.21 -9.83
CA LEU A 170 2.74 -4.68 -8.89
C LEU A 170 4.14 -4.66 -9.53
N ASP A 171 4.58 -5.76 -10.13
CA ASP A 171 5.90 -5.87 -10.76
C ASP A 171 6.08 -4.84 -11.88
N ILE A 172 5.08 -4.71 -12.76
CA ILE A 172 5.09 -3.70 -13.83
C ILE A 172 5.15 -2.30 -13.23
N HIS A 173 4.32 -2.00 -12.23
CA HIS A 173 4.28 -0.69 -11.63
C HIS A 173 5.62 -0.32 -10.97
N LEU A 174 6.24 -1.23 -10.21
CA LEU A 174 7.57 -1.01 -9.64
C LEU A 174 8.62 -0.78 -10.74
N ALA A 175 8.61 -1.57 -11.81
CA ALA A 175 9.54 -1.38 -12.93
C ALA A 175 9.39 0.00 -13.58
N LEU A 176 8.15 0.50 -13.71
CA LEU A 176 7.88 1.86 -14.21
C LEU A 176 8.45 2.93 -13.27
N LEU A 177 8.23 2.77 -11.96
CA LEU A 177 8.71 3.70 -10.95
C LEU A 177 10.24 3.76 -10.90
N TYR A 178 10.94 2.63 -11.00
CA TYR A 178 12.40 2.61 -11.09
C TYR A 178 12.91 3.23 -12.39
N ALA A 179 12.33 2.89 -13.54
CA ALA A 179 12.72 3.46 -14.82
C ALA A 179 12.51 4.99 -14.89
N GLN A 180 11.52 5.51 -14.17
CA GLN A 180 11.31 6.95 -14.03
C GLN A 180 12.38 7.60 -13.16
N LEU A 181 12.73 6.96 -12.04
CA LEU A 181 13.79 7.45 -11.17
C LEU A 181 15.12 7.54 -11.91
N ASP A 182 15.48 6.53 -12.70
CA ASP A 182 16.69 6.52 -13.54
C ASP A 182 16.70 7.69 -14.55
N LYS A 183 15.55 7.99 -15.16
CA LYS A 183 15.41 9.11 -16.09
C LYS A 183 15.60 10.46 -15.39
N LEU A 184 15.09 10.61 -14.17
CA LEU A 184 15.26 11.83 -13.37
C LEU A 184 16.72 12.01 -12.95
N SER A 185 17.37 10.94 -12.48
CA SER A 185 18.80 10.96 -12.13
C SER A 185 19.72 11.19 -13.33
N SER A 186 19.29 10.83 -14.55
CA SER A 186 20.05 11.09 -15.79
C SER A 186 19.86 12.51 -16.34
N GLN A 187 18.87 13.25 -15.83
CA GLN A 187 18.57 14.64 -16.22
C GLN A 187 19.04 15.68 -15.19
N ALA A 188 19.51 15.22 -14.03
CA ALA A 188 20.09 16.03 -12.95
C ALA A 188 21.61 16.17 -13.12
#